data_AF-A0A0E2H1Y0-F1
#
_entry.id   AF-A0A0E2H1Y0-F1
#
_cell.length_a   1.000
_cell.length_b   1.000
_cell.length_c   1.000
_cell.angle_alpha   90.00
_cell.angle_beta   90.00
_cell.angle_gamma   90.00
#
_symmetry.space_group_name_H-M   'P 1'
#
loop_
_entity.id
_entity.type
_entity.pdbx_description
1 polymer ?
#
loop_
_entity_poly.entity_id
_entity_poly.type
_entity_poly.pdbx_seq_one_letter_code
_entity_poly.pdbx_strand_id
1 'polypeptide(L)'
;YYVQVCSAWSQYTRWDGREQCINNAGIVAGLYGIAGVAQSIGRVDTFSISEAKMTRLMPEGIEDYISGLDDAGYLTWRKYYGIAGCYVNNARVLCREGSDYRYAEHVRVLNKMIREIYKQAVNMVQMDISASDDMETDINNILETLNIPLEDMAEAGELSSGSVSIEDLEHVNILQDERLDLVVSFVPRGYVREFRFSLAMENPYRN
;
A
#
# COMPACT_ATOMS: atom_id res chain seq x y z
N TYR A 1 13.34 4.38 4.96
CA TYR A 1 13.12 2.93 5.13
C TYR A 1 11.72 2.71 5.66
N TYR A 2 10.94 1.86 4.99
CA TYR A 2 9.60 1.45 5.47
C TYR A 2 9.73 0.10 6.15
N VAL A 3 9.51 0.06 7.46
CA VAL A 3 9.67 -1.15 8.27
C VAL A 3 8.31 -1.58 8.77
N GLN A 4 8.04 -2.87 8.66
CA GLN A 4 6.83 -3.49 9.17
C GLN A 4 7.22 -4.55 10.18
N VAL A 5 6.61 -4.50 11.37
CA VAL A 5 6.89 -5.44 12.46
C VAL A 5 5.67 -6.30 12.69
N CYS A 6 5.82 -7.61 12.44
CA CYS A 6 4.80 -8.60 12.75
C CYS A 6 5.00 -9.12 14.17
N SER A 7 4.16 -8.68 15.09
CA SER A 7 4.16 -9.15 16.48
C SER A 7 3.43 -10.47 16.66
N ALA A 8 2.62 -10.88 15.68
CA ALA A 8 1.78 -12.07 15.77
C ALA A 8 2.59 -13.36 15.54
N TRP A 9 2.35 -14.32 16.44
CA TRP A 9 2.77 -15.70 16.29
C TRP A 9 1.54 -16.57 16.19
N SER A 10 1.68 -17.75 15.59
CA SER A 10 0.60 -18.72 15.52
C SER A 10 1.11 -20.14 15.66
N GLN A 11 0.25 -21.00 16.20
CA GLN A 11 0.39 -22.44 16.06
C GLN A 11 0.05 -22.81 14.61
N TYR A 12 1.05 -23.30 13.88
CA TYR A 12 0.96 -23.54 12.45
C TYR A 12 1.33 -24.97 12.08
N THR A 13 0.47 -25.61 11.28
CA THR A 13 0.68 -26.94 10.72
C THR A 13 1.42 -26.82 9.39
N ARG A 14 2.68 -27.26 9.38
CA ARG A 14 3.51 -27.30 8.17
C ARG A 14 3.01 -28.39 7.21
N TRP A 15 3.53 -28.33 5.98
CA TRP A 15 3.18 -29.29 4.94
C TRP A 15 3.57 -30.75 5.30
N ASP A 16 4.58 -30.93 6.16
CA ASP A 16 5.02 -32.22 6.68
C ASP A 16 4.12 -32.74 7.83
N GLY A 17 3.02 -32.04 8.12
CA GLY A 17 2.06 -32.37 9.17
C GLY A 17 2.51 -31.99 10.58
N ARG A 18 3.70 -31.39 10.74
CA ARG A 18 4.18 -30.97 12.06
C ARG A 18 3.57 -29.65 12.46
N GLU A 19 3.11 -29.62 13.69
CA GLU A 19 2.61 -28.43 14.36
C GLU A 19 3.75 -27.69 15.07
N GLN A 20 3.92 -26.41 14.77
CA GLN A 20 4.96 -25.56 15.36
C GLN A 20 4.44 -24.15 15.61
N CYS A 21 4.91 -23.55 16.70
CA CYS A 21 4.75 -22.12 16.92
C CYS A 21 5.73 -21.35 16.03
N ILE A 22 5.22 -20.51 15.12
CA ILE A 22 6.04 -19.72 14.20
C ILE A 22 5.64 -18.25 14.25
N ASN A 23 6.56 -17.37 13.88
CA ASN A 23 6.25 -15.98 13.63
C ASN A 23 5.54 -15.84 12.27
N ASN A 24 4.47 -15.03 12.22
CA ASN A 24 3.64 -14.90 11.02
C ASN A 24 4.25 -14.00 9.93
N ALA A 25 5.41 -13.37 10.15
CA ALA A 25 6.09 -12.53 9.15
C ALA A 25 6.36 -13.28 7.84
N GLY A 26 6.73 -14.57 7.91
CA GLY A 26 6.93 -15.39 6.72
C GLY A 26 5.64 -15.60 5.92
N ILE A 27 4.50 -15.76 6.62
CA ILE A 27 3.17 -15.89 5.99
C ILE A 27 2.79 -14.55 5.34
N VAL A 28 2.99 -13.44 6.06
CA VAL A 28 2.75 -12.08 5.55
C VAL A 28 3.57 -11.79 4.28
N ALA A 29 4.85 -12.19 4.25
CA ALA A 29 5.68 -12.07 3.05
C ALA A 29 5.12 -12.88 1.88
N GLY A 30 4.62 -14.09 2.13
CA GLY A 30 3.92 -14.91 1.14
C GLY A 30 2.65 -14.24 0.62
N LEU A 31 1.85 -13.63 1.51
CA LEU A 31 0.65 -12.87 1.13
C LEU A 31 0.99 -11.68 0.22
N TYR A 32 2.06 -10.95 0.52
CA TYR A 32 2.53 -9.87 -0.37
C TYR A 32 3.02 -10.37 -1.73
N GLY A 33 3.51 -11.62 -1.82
CA GLY A 33 3.92 -12.23 -3.07
C GLY A 33 2.76 -12.54 -4.03
N ILE A 34 1.56 -12.80 -3.48
CA ILE A 34 0.37 -13.11 -4.27
C ILE A 34 -0.58 -11.90 -4.42
N ALA A 35 -0.53 -10.95 -3.50
CA ALA A 35 -1.41 -9.78 -3.52
C ALA A 35 -0.96 -8.76 -4.56
N GLY A 36 -1.93 -8.16 -5.27
CA GLY A 36 -1.68 -6.98 -6.10
C GLY A 36 -1.04 -5.85 -5.28
N VAL A 37 -0.34 -4.94 -5.96
CA VAL A 37 0.47 -3.88 -5.31
C VAL A 37 -0.38 -2.99 -4.40
N ALA A 38 -1.54 -2.55 -4.92
CA ALA A 38 -2.52 -1.77 -4.18
C ALA A 38 -3.50 -2.62 -3.37
N GLN A 39 -3.38 -3.95 -3.36
CA GLN A 39 -4.33 -4.81 -2.67
C GLN A 39 -3.92 -4.99 -1.21
N SER A 40 -4.84 -4.71 -0.29
CA SER A 40 -4.62 -4.95 1.13
C SER A 40 -4.61 -6.45 1.42
N ILE A 41 -3.57 -6.95 2.08
CA ILE A 41 -3.48 -8.35 2.51
C ILE A 41 -4.44 -8.69 3.66
N GLY A 42 -5.08 -7.67 4.27
CA GLY A 42 -6.15 -7.85 5.27
C GLY A 42 -7.54 -8.08 4.66
N ARG A 43 -7.65 -8.18 3.34
CA ARG A 43 -8.93 -8.34 2.65
C ARG A 43 -9.54 -9.73 2.93
N VAL A 44 -10.67 -9.75 3.65
CA VAL A 44 -11.30 -10.96 4.21
C VAL A 44 -11.85 -11.93 3.15
N ASP A 45 -12.35 -11.42 2.02
CA ASP A 45 -12.90 -12.25 0.94
C ASP A 45 -11.83 -13.03 0.14
N THR A 46 -10.57 -12.59 0.22
CA THR A 46 -9.49 -13.06 -0.66
C THR A 46 -8.37 -13.74 0.13
N PHE A 47 -7.91 -13.13 1.23
CA PHE A 47 -6.73 -13.56 1.97
C PHE A 47 -7.14 -14.19 3.30
N SER A 48 -7.59 -15.45 3.24
CA SER A 48 -7.85 -16.26 4.41
C SER A 48 -6.78 -17.34 4.58
N ILE A 49 -6.31 -17.53 5.80
CA ILE A 49 -5.53 -18.71 6.17
C ILE A 49 -6.48 -19.71 6.85
N SER A 50 -6.56 -20.91 6.29
CA SER A 50 -7.38 -21.99 6.84
C SER A 50 -7.00 -22.28 8.29
N GLU A 51 -8.00 -22.48 9.15
CA GLU A 51 -7.80 -22.86 10.56
C GLU A 51 -7.16 -24.24 10.71
N ALA A 52 -7.24 -25.09 9.69
CA ALA A 52 -6.49 -26.35 9.68
C ALA A 52 -4.97 -26.13 9.58
N LYS A 53 -4.55 -25.01 8.97
CA LYS A 53 -3.14 -24.60 8.90
C LYS A 53 -2.76 -23.71 10.07
N MET A 54 -3.59 -22.73 10.43
CA MET A 54 -3.35 -21.81 11.53
C MET A 54 -4.38 -22.06 12.61
N THR A 55 -4.09 -22.97 13.53
CA THR A 55 -5.06 -23.45 14.52
C THR A 55 -5.35 -22.38 15.56
N ARG A 56 -4.31 -21.74 16.10
CA ARG A 56 -4.43 -20.73 17.17
C ARG A 56 -3.48 -19.56 16.97
N LEU A 57 -3.96 -18.36 17.29
CA LEU A 57 -3.11 -17.18 17.45
C LEU A 57 -2.40 -17.27 18.80
N MET A 58 -1.16 -16.78 18.85
CA MET A 58 -0.29 -16.83 20.02
C MET A 58 0.22 -15.44 20.37
N PRO A 59 0.43 -15.14 21.67
CA PRO A 59 0.06 -15.95 22.84
C PRO A 59 -1.47 -16.12 22.97
N GLU A 60 -1.91 -17.08 23.78
CA GLU A 60 -3.34 -17.27 24.06
C GLU A 60 -3.92 -16.01 24.74
N GLY A 61 -5.08 -15.54 24.26
CA GLY A 61 -5.69 -14.29 24.73
C GLY A 61 -5.10 -13.02 24.10
N ILE A 62 -4.24 -13.14 23.08
CA ILE A 62 -3.71 -11.99 22.33
C ILE A 62 -4.83 -11.16 21.69
N GLU A 63 -5.99 -11.77 21.44
CA GLU A 63 -7.17 -11.15 20.84
C GLU A 63 -7.59 -9.85 21.54
N ASP A 64 -7.52 -9.81 22.88
CA ASP A 64 -7.88 -8.64 23.68
C ASP A 64 -6.89 -7.47 23.51
N TYR A 65 -5.67 -7.75 23.04
CA TYR A 65 -4.59 -6.77 22.87
C TYR A 65 -4.37 -6.36 21.41
N ILE A 66 -5.07 -7.00 20.45
CA ILE A 66 -4.91 -6.72 19.02
C ILE A 66 -5.08 -5.23 18.71
N SER A 67 -6.10 -4.58 19.31
CA SER A 67 -6.37 -3.16 19.06
C SER A 67 -5.21 -2.28 19.50
N GLY A 68 -4.72 -2.46 20.74
CA GLY A 68 -3.61 -1.65 21.26
C GLY A 68 -2.31 -1.87 20.49
N LEU A 69 -2.06 -3.09 20.04
CA LEU A 69 -0.89 -3.39 19.19
C LEU A 69 -1.04 -2.77 17.79
N ASP A 70 -2.23 -2.78 17.21
CA ASP A 70 -2.50 -2.17 15.90
C ASP A 70 -2.33 -0.64 15.96
N ASP A 71 -2.83 -0.02 17.03
CA ASP A 71 -2.69 1.42 17.28
C ASP A 71 -1.22 1.82 17.49
N ALA A 72 -0.42 0.95 18.12
CA ALA A 72 1.02 1.11 18.24
C ALA A 72 1.79 0.85 16.92
N GLY A 73 1.11 0.48 15.83
CA GLY A 73 1.69 0.29 14.51
C GLY A 73 2.26 -1.10 14.23
N TYR A 74 1.97 -2.10 15.07
CA TYR A 74 2.33 -3.49 14.80
C TYR A 74 1.34 -4.15 13.84
N LEU A 75 1.84 -5.03 12.97
CA LEU A 75 0.98 -5.92 12.23
C LEU A 75 0.54 -7.08 13.12
N THR A 76 -0.78 -7.18 13.28
CA THR A 76 -1.46 -8.22 14.04
C THR A 76 -2.33 -9.09 13.15
N TRP A 77 -2.81 -10.19 13.73
CA TRP A 77 -3.72 -11.14 13.10
C TRP A 77 -4.99 -11.24 13.93
N ARG A 78 -6.10 -11.61 13.31
CA ARG A 78 -7.42 -11.73 13.95
C ARG A 78 -8.24 -12.88 13.37
N LYS A 79 -9.24 -13.30 14.14
CA LYS A 79 -10.34 -14.13 13.68
C LYS A 79 -11.64 -13.32 13.71
N TYR A 80 -12.59 -13.64 12.84
CA TYR A 80 -13.91 -13.01 12.83
C TYR A 80 -14.95 -13.97 13.39
N TYR A 81 -15.86 -13.46 14.21
CA TYR A 81 -16.97 -14.27 14.68
C TYR A 81 -17.87 -14.67 13.50
N GLY A 82 -18.19 -15.96 13.39
CA GLY A 82 -19.06 -16.49 12.34
C GLY A 82 -18.41 -16.66 10.96
N ILE A 83 -17.11 -16.39 10.80
CA ILE A 83 -16.38 -16.62 9.55
C ILE A 83 -15.13 -17.46 9.86
N ALA A 84 -15.01 -18.62 9.21
CA ALA A 84 -13.87 -19.51 9.39
C ALA A 84 -12.61 -18.94 8.73
N GLY A 85 -11.50 -18.89 9.45
CA GLY A 85 -10.21 -18.46 8.94
C GLY A 85 -9.47 -17.50 9.85
N CYS A 86 -8.16 -17.41 9.62
CA CYS A 86 -7.28 -16.41 10.23
C CYS A 86 -6.92 -15.35 9.21
N TYR A 87 -6.96 -14.09 9.62
CA TYR A 87 -6.81 -12.94 8.76
C TYR A 87 -5.77 -11.98 9.32
N VAL A 88 -5.06 -11.29 8.43
CA VAL A 88 -4.28 -10.11 8.80
C VAL A 88 -5.25 -9.00 9.21
N ASN A 89 -4.99 -8.30 10.33
CA ASN A 89 -5.85 -7.21 10.78
C ASN A 89 -5.69 -5.96 9.90
N ASN A 90 -4.60 -5.21 10.12
CA ASN A 90 -4.17 -4.16 9.22
C ASN A 90 -2.70 -4.37 8.86
N ALA A 91 -2.34 -4.06 7.62
CA ALA A 91 -0.96 -4.13 7.15
C ALA A 91 -0.15 -2.89 7.61
N ARG A 92 -0.05 -2.69 8.93
CA ARG A 92 0.61 -1.52 9.53
C ARG A 92 2.09 -1.45 9.19
N VAL A 93 2.57 -0.25 8.88
CA VAL A 93 3.99 0.10 8.73
C VAL A 93 4.37 1.03 9.87
N LEU A 94 5.54 0.82 10.46
CA LEU A 94 6.09 1.72 11.47
C LEU A 94 6.34 3.09 10.83
N CYS A 95 5.58 4.06 11.27
CA CYS A 95 5.63 5.43 10.80
C CYS A 95 5.25 6.37 11.93
N ARG A 96 5.54 7.67 11.74
CA ARG A 96 5.10 8.70 12.67
C ARG A 96 3.57 8.79 12.64
N GLU A 97 2.99 9.11 13.79
CA GLU A 97 1.57 9.42 13.90
C GLU A 97 1.17 10.52 12.91
N GLY A 98 0.02 10.34 12.25
CA GLY A 98 -0.47 11.26 11.21
C GLY A 98 0.17 11.08 9.82
N SER A 99 1.12 10.18 9.63
CA SER A 99 1.64 9.86 8.29
C SER A 99 0.53 9.32 7.38
N ASP A 100 0.62 9.58 6.07
CA ASP A 100 -0.25 8.94 5.07
C ASP A 100 0.21 7.51 4.74
N TYR A 101 1.47 7.18 5.03
CA TYR A 101 2.10 5.89 4.72
C TYR A 101 1.98 4.86 5.85
N ARG A 102 0.82 4.82 6.54
CA ARG A 102 0.58 3.91 7.69
C ARG A 102 0.38 2.45 7.29
N TYR A 103 0.08 2.21 6.02
CA TYR A 103 -0.27 0.90 5.52
C TYR A 103 0.63 0.48 4.36
N ALA A 104 0.94 -0.81 4.32
CA ALA A 104 1.87 -1.37 3.36
C ALA A 104 1.35 -1.27 1.92
N GLU A 105 0.04 -1.36 1.70
CA GLU A 105 -0.57 -1.16 0.38
C GLU A 105 -0.22 0.21 -0.22
N HIS A 106 -0.22 1.28 0.58
CA HIS A 106 0.20 2.62 0.11
C HIS A 106 1.70 2.68 -0.17
N VAL A 107 2.51 2.11 0.71
CA VAL A 107 3.98 2.07 0.56
C VAL A 107 4.39 1.25 -0.66
N ARG A 108 3.70 0.14 -0.94
CA ARG A 108 3.97 -0.71 -2.11
C ARG A 108 3.64 0.02 -3.40
N VAL A 109 2.52 0.77 -3.44
CA VAL A 109 2.17 1.63 -4.58
C VAL A 109 3.24 2.70 -4.79
N LEU A 110 3.66 3.39 -3.73
CA LEU A 110 4.74 4.39 -3.79
C LEU A 110 6.04 3.79 -4.37
N ASN A 111 6.48 2.65 -3.85
CA ASN A 111 7.71 2.01 -4.29
C ASN A 111 7.64 1.55 -5.75
N LYS A 112 6.49 1.05 -6.20
CA LYS A 112 6.28 0.72 -7.62
C LYS A 112 6.34 1.98 -8.47
N MET A 113 5.60 3.02 -8.09
CA MET A 113 5.52 4.30 -8.80
C MET A 113 6.91 4.89 -9.05
N ILE A 114 7.70 5.08 -7.99
CA ILE A 114 9.07 5.62 -8.10
C ILE A 114 9.92 4.75 -9.02
N ARG A 115 9.79 3.41 -8.93
CA ARG A 115 10.55 2.49 -9.77
C ARG A 115 10.18 2.61 -11.24
N GLU A 116 8.89 2.70 -11.57
CA GLU A 116 8.47 2.80 -12.97
C GLU A 116 8.79 4.17 -13.58
N ILE A 117 8.63 5.26 -12.81
CA ILE A 117 9.08 6.61 -13.23
C ILE A 117 10.60 6.61 -13.45
N TYR A 118 11.37 6.03 -12.52
CA TYR A 118 12.83 5.94 -12.65
C TYR A 118 13.27 5.22 -13.92
N LYS A 119 12.61 4.10 -14.29
CA LYS A 119 12.93 3.36 -15.52
C LYS A 119 12.75 4.22 -16.77
N GLN A 120 11.75 5.11 -16.80
CA GLN A 120 11.56 6.04 -17.91
C GLN A 120 12.60 7.17 -17.86
N ALA A 121 12.75 7.81 -16.70
CA ALA A 121 13.65 8.95 -16.51
C ALA A 121 15.11 8.61 -16.84
N VAL A 122 15.59 7.40 -16.53
CA VAL A 122 16.96 6.98 -16.83
C VAL A 122 17.26 6.98 -18.33
N ASN A 123 16.28 6.69 -19.19
CA ASN A 123 16.48 6.70 -20.64
C ASN A 123 16.57 8.13 -21.21
N MET A 124 16.20 9.13 -20.42
CA MET A 124 16.20 10.55 -20.78
C MET A 124 17.43 11.29 -20.26
N VAL A 125 18.26 10.63 -19.44
CA VAL A 125 19.49 11.23 -18.93
C VAL A 125 20.40 11.60 -20.11
N GLN A 126 20.88 12.85 -20.14
CA GLN A 126 21.68 13.43 -21.23
C GLN A 126 20.93 13.61 -22.55
N MET A 127 19.60 13.62 -22.55
CA MET A 127 18.87 14.12 -23.72
C MET A 127 19.16 15.61 -23.92
N ASP A 128 19.30 16.01 -25.18
CA ASP A 128 19.45 17.41 -25.54
C ASP A 128 18.11 18.13 -25.33
N ILE A 129 18.15 19.27 -24.64
CA ILE A 129 17.01 20.17 -24.50
C ILE A 129 17.37 21.45 -25.24
N SER A 130 16.49 21.91 -26.13
CA SER A 130 16.65 23.17 -26.81
C SER A 130 16.76 24.32 -25.81
N ALA A 131 17.73 25.21 -26.03
CA ALA A 131 17.95 26.41 -25.22
C ALA A 131 17.24 27.66 -25.78
N SER A 132 16.42 27.49 -26.83
CA SER A 132 15.63 28.55 -27.48
C SER A 132 14.14 28.36 -27.22
N ASP A 133 13.28 28.97 -28.05
CA ASP A 133 11.80 28.98 -27.91
C ASP A 133 11.16 27.57 -27.83
N ASP A 134 11.89 26.50 -28.14
CA ASP A 134 11.42 25.11 -28.08
C ASP A 134 11.65 24.42 -26.73
N MET A 135 12.30 25.07 -25.75
CA MET A 135 12.59 24.48 -24.43
C MET A 135 11.33 23.97 -23.73
N GLU A 136 10.25 24.76 -23.74
CA GLU A 136 8.99 24.39 -23.12
C GLU A 136 8.37 23.16 -23.79
N THR A 137 8.49 23.05 -25.11
CA THR A 137 8.02 21.88 -25.87
C THR A 137 8.80 20.63 -25.50
N ASP A 138 10.13 20.72 -25.41
CA ASP A 138 10.99 19.59 -25.01
C ASP A 138 10.68 19.12 -23.58
N ILE A 139 10.51 20.06 -22.65
CA ILE A 139 10.14 19.75 -21.26
C ILE A 139 8.75 19.11 -21.19
N ASN A 140 7.77 19.62 -21.94
CA ASN A 140 6.43 19.03 -21.97
C ASN A 140 6.45 17.60 -22.51
N ASN A 141 7.24 17.31 -23.56
CA ASN A 141 7.41 15.95 -24.07
C ASN A 141 8.04 15.00 -23.02
N ILE A 142 8.99 15.49 -22.23
CA ILE A 142 9.56 14.76 -21.09
C ILE A 142 8.46 14.46 -20.06
N LEU A 143 7.70 15.49 -19.66
CA LEU A 143 6.64 15.35 -18.67
C LEU A 143 5.56 14.37 -19.15
N GLU A 144 5.11 14.45 -20.40
CA GLU A 144 4.17 13.48 -20.98
C GLU A 144 4.71 12.06 -20.84
N THR A 145 5.97 11.84 -21.21
CA THR A 145 6.57 10.49 -21.12
C THR A 145 6.72 10.01 -19.68
N LEU A 146 7.02 10.89 -18.73
CA LEU A 146 7.11 10.57 -17.30
C LEU A 146 5.74 10.37 -16.63
N ASN A 147 4.65 10.84 -17.26
CA ASN A 147 3.28 10.60 -16.78
C ASN A 147 2.73 9.24 -17.23
N ILE A 148 3.21 8.65 -18.33
CA ILE A 148 2.76 7.33 -18.82
C ILE A 148 2.73 6.26 -17.71
N PRO A 149 3.76 6.08 -16.87
CA PRO A 149 3.71 5.09 -15.79
C PRO A 149 2.60 5.33 -14.75
N LEU A 150 2.23 6.59 -14.52
CA LEU A 150 1.16 6.95 -13.59
C LEU A 150 -0.22 6.66 -14.21
N GLU A 151 -0.37 6.92 -15.50
CA GLU A 151 -1.57 6.58 -16.28
C GLU A 151 -1.77 5.05 -16.30
N ASP A 152 -0.74 4.27 -16.64
CA ASP A 152 -0.78 2.81 -16.62
C ASP A 152 -1.20 2.26 -15.24
N MET A 153 -0.70 2.87 -14.16
CA MET A 153 -1.06 2.50 -12.77
C MET A 153 -2.50 2.89 -12.42
N ALA A 154 -3.00 4.01 -12.93
CA ALA A 154 -4.39 4.42 -12.76
C ALA A 154 -5.34 3.46 -13.50
N GLU A 155 -5.01 3.11 -14.75
CA GLU A 155 -5.76 2.14 -15.56
C GLU A 155 -5.77 0.74 -14.92
N ALA A 156 -4.63 0.30 -14.36
CA ALA A 156 -4.55 -0.93 -13.60
C ALA A 156 -5.32 -0.88 -12.26
N GLY A 157 -5.88 0.28 -11.89
CA GLY A 157 -6.65 0.47 -10.67
C GLY A 157 -5.80 0.39 -9.40
N GLU A 158 -4.53 0.77 -9.46
CA GLU A 158 -3.61 0.79 -8.32
C GLU A 158 -3.64 2.12 -7.56
N LEU A 159 -3.94 3.20 -8.26
CA LEU A 159 -4.11 4.55 -7.73
C LEU A 159 -5.35 5.20 -8.35
N SER A 160 -5.82 6.30 -7.78
CA SER A 160 -6.98 7.03 -8.30
C SER A 160 -6.57 8.04 -9.37
N SER A 161 -5.47 8.75 -9.16
CA SER A 161 -4.85 9.65 -10.14
C SER A 161 -3.42 9.97 -9.71
N GLY A 162 -2.58 10.44 -10.64
CA GLY A 162 -1.25 10.93 -10.34
C GLY A 162 -0.73 11.80 -11.46
N SER A 163 0.25 12.66 -11.15
CA SER A 163 0.92 13.49 -12.13
C SER A 163 2.39 13.74 -11.76
N VAL A 164 3.21 13.93 -12.80
CA VAL A 164 4.55 14.52 -12.74
C VAL A 164 4.48 15.92 -13.34
N SER A 165 4.99 16.92 -12.62
CA SER A 165 4.98 18.33 -13.04
C SER A 165 6.25 19.05 -12.58
N ILE A 166 6.44 20.27 -13.05
CA ILE A 166 7.47 21.21 -12.56
C ILE A 166 6.75 22.37 -11.87
N GLU A 167 7.21 22.80 -10.69
CA GLU A 167 6.56 23.88 -9.94
C GLU A 167 6.67 25.24 -10.63
N ASP A 168 7.84 25.51 -11.21
CA ASP A 168 8.15 26.80 -11.82
C ASP A 168 8.95 26.59 -13.12
N LEU A 169 8.22 26.42 -14.22
CA LEU A 169 8.82 26.17 -15.54
C LEU A 169 9.54 27.41 -16.08
N GLU A 170 9.14 28.61 -15.67
CA GLU A 170 9.73 29.88 -16.13
C GLU A 170 11.14 30.12 -15.56
N HIS A 171 11.45 29.55 -14.40
CA HIS A 171 12.75 29.70 -13.74
C HIS A 171 13.71 28.52 -13.97
N VAL A 172 13.37 27.58 -14.85
CA VAL A 172 14.24 26.46 -15.18
C VAL A 172 15.44 26.95 -15.99
N ASN A 173 16.64 26.81 -15.44
CA ASN A 173 17.89 27.15 -16.14
C ASN A 173 18.74 25.90 -16.41
N ILE A 174 18.31 25.09 -17.38
CA ILE A 174 18.97 23.82 -17.76
C ILE A 174 20.41 24.01 -18.22
N LEU A 175 20.75 25.15 -18.86
CA LEU A 175 22.11 25.42 -19.34
C LEU A 175 23.14 25.59 -18.22
N GLN A 176 22.69 26.06 -17.05
CA GLN A 176 23.57 26.32 -15.92
C GLN A 176 23.47 25.20 -14.88
N ASP A 177 22.26 24.71 -14.61
CA ASP A 177 22.00 23.77 -13.52
C ASP A 177 22.11 22.31 -13.95
N GLU A 178 22.01 22.02 -15.25
CA GLU A 178 22.06 20.67 -15.84
C GLU A 178 21.09 19.67 -15.17
N ARG A 179 20.03 20.18 -14.54
CA ARG A 179 19.05 19.40 -13.78
C ARG A 179 17.62 19.86 -14.06
N LEU A 180 16.69 18.93 -13.90
CA LEU A 180 15.26 19.19 -13.97
C LEU A 180 14.62 18.75 -12.65
N ASP A 181 14.09 19.70 -11.89
CA ASP A 181 13.47 19.45 -10.59
C ASP A 181 11.98 19.10 -10.80
N LEU A 182 11.63 17.84 -10.57
CA LEU A 182 10.31 17.28 -10.82
C LEU A 182 9.53 17.06 -9.52
N VAL A 183 8.22 17.35 -9.57
CA VAL A 183 7.27 17.07 -8.49
C VAL A 183 6.33 15.96 -8.92
N VAL A 184 6.25 14.93 -8.09
CA VAL A 184 5.33 13.80 -8.27
C VAL A 184 4.21 13.91 -7.25
N SER A 185 2.96 13.95 -7.71
CA SER A 185 1.78 13.97 -6.87
C SER A 185 0.85 12.81 -7.22
N PHE A 186 0.15 12.24 -6.24
CA PHE A 186 -0.80 11.15 -6.49
C PHE A 186 -1.90 11.06 -5.44
N VAL A 187 -3.03 10.48 -5.84
CA VAL A 187 -4.18 10.17 -4.99
C VAL A 187 -4.28 8.66 -4.82
N PRO A 188 -4.14 8.13 -3.60
CA PRO A 188 -4.25 6.69 -3.34
C PRO A 188 -5.69 6.21 -3.37
N ARG A 189 -5.88 4.88 -3.48
CA ARG A 189 -7.20 4.27 -3.31
C ARG A 189 -7.64 4.24 -1.85
N GLY A 190 -8.96 4.31 -1.65
CA GLY A 190 -9.58 4.11 -0.35
C GLY A 190 -9.74 2.62 0.00
N TYR A 191 -9.65 2.30 1.29
CA TYR A 191 -9.85 0.95 1.81
C TYR A 191 -10.89 0.98 2.92
N VAL A 192 -11.87 0.09 2.85
CA VAL A 192 -12.85 -0.11 3.93
C VAL A 192 -12.20 -0.96 5.01
N ARG A 193 -12.04 -0.39 6.22
CA ARG A 193 -11.48 -1.08 7.39
C ARG A 193 -12.52 -1.38 8.46
N GLU A 194 -13.58 -0.59 8.52
CA GLU A 194 -14.66 -0.71 9.50
C GLU A 194 -16.01 -0.45 8.83
N PHE A 195 -16.99 -1.31 9.10
CA PHE A 195 -18.39 -1.07 8.75
C PHE A 195 -19.14 -0.65 10.02
N ARG A 196 -19.78 0.53 9.98
CA ARG A 196 -20.64 1.02 11.06
C ARG A 196 -22.09 0.99 10.60
N PHE A 197 -22.93 0.28 11.34
CA PHE A 197 -24.35 0.15 11.04
C PHE A 197 -25.16 0.95 12.05
N SER A 198 -26.03 1.82 11.56
CA SER A 198 -27.08 2.46 12.38
C SER A 198 -28.36 1.65 12.19
N LEU A 199 -28.86 1.06 13.27
CA LEU A 199 -30.04 0.22 13.24
C LEU A 199 -31.24 0.97 13.83
N ALA A 200 -32.32 1.02 13.07
CA ALA A 200 -33.60 1.56 13.52
C ALA A 200 -34.71 0.55 13.20
N MET A 201 -35.64 0.38 14.14
CA MET A 201 -36.87 -0.36 13.90
C MET A 201 -37.99 0.64 13.69
N GLU A 202 -38.41 0.80 12.43
CA GLU A 202 -39.60 1.59 12.11
C GLU A 202 -40.85 0.73 12.28
N ASN A 203 -41.80 1.23 13.08
CA ASN A 203 -43.12 0.64 13.16
C ASN A 203 -44.08 1.49 12.31
N PRO A 204 -44.51 1.01 11.13
CA PRO A 204 -45.38 1.78 10.24
C PRO A 204 -46.80 2.02 10.79
N TYR A 205 -47.13 1.45 11.96
CA TYR A 205 -48.43 1.61 12.63
C TYR A 205 -48.34 2.40 13.95
N ARG A 206 -47.18 2.96 14.29
CA ARG A 206 -47.04 3.84 15.45
C ARG A 206 -47.24 5.29 14.99
N ASN A 207 -48.45 5.81 15.19
CA ASN A 207 -48.72 7.26 15.11
C ASN A 207 -47.91 8.02 16.17
#